data_AF-A0A165WRN9-F1
#
_entry.id   AF-A0A165WRN9-F1
#
_cell.length_a   1.000
_cell.length_b   1.000
_cell.length_c   1.000
_cell.angle_alpha   90.00
_cell.angle_beta   90.00
_cell.angle_gamma   90.00
#
_symmetry.space_group_name_H-M   'P 1'
#
loop_
_entity.id
_entity.type
_entity.pdbx_description
1 polymer ?
#
loop_
_entity_poly.entity_id
_entity_poly.type
_entity_poly.pdbx_seq_one_letter_code
_entity_poly.pdbx_strand_id
1 'polypeptide(L)'
;MTGRQLSLVSKFTRAASAPVKYQSIAAHGPRQITAFHQLLLQTPPHLRHIKYLFLSTLLPPSSEREEQLSEAGRGVLTAVAESVEILYLNLPYDFNLWYLPTTSFPRLVELASHGFPINRKSPYDLIEQDITPFPQLLRWYYMHTAFIHIPALNPHDLADIHITAPMLTHLRLSINEEESYLPSALKASLPDTIQLVYVKPKAPYARWPASDYRALMRGLEELNEADSRLVLLPAYTTHENPMYLVLGDWEERISGGDGCWSLRERILADSSVPAPDSK
;
A
#
# COMPACT_ATOMS: atom_id res chain seq x y z
N MET A 1 16.28 19.96 -5.03
CA MET A 1 17.45 19.75 -5.91
C MET A 1 17.64 18.24 -6.05
N THR A 2 17.45 17.65 -7.23
CA THR A 2 17.46 16.18 -7.38
C THR A 2 18.85 15.68 -7.79
N GLY A 3 19.21 14.44 -7.41
CA GLY A 3 20.47 13.81 -7.84
C GLY A 3 20.63 13.77 -9.37
N ARG A 4 19.52 13.75 -10.13
CA ARG A 4 19.51 13.87 -11.59
C ARG A 4 20.01 15.24 -12.07
N GLN A 5 19.61 16.34 -11.43
CA GLN A 5 20.09 17.68 -11.78
C GLN A 5 21.58 17.84 -11.42
N LEU A 6 22.01 17.31 -10.27
CA LEU A 6 23.41 17.36 -9.84
C LEU A 6 24.35 16.50 -10.70
N SER A 7 23.88 15.34 -11.18
CA SER A 7 24.66 14.47 -12.07
C SER A 7 24.82 15.02 -13.49
N LEU A 8 23.99 15.99 -13.90
CA LEU A 8 24.16 16.68 -15.19
C LEU A 8 25.24 17.76 -15.14
N VAL A 9 25.48 18.37 -13.98
CA VAL A 9 26.44 19.48 -13.83
C VAL A 9 27.83 19.03 -13.40
N SER A 10 28.00 17.81 -12.87
CA SER A 10 29.28 17.32 -12.34
C SER A 10 29.57 15.87 -12.73
N LYS A 11 30.70 15.64 -13.41
CA LYS A 11 31.21 14.28 -13.70
C LYS A 11 31.49 13.48 -12.43
N PHE A 12 31.98 14.14 -11.38
CA PHE A 12 32.23 13.51 -10.08
C PHE A 12 30.92 13.04 -9.44
N THR A 13 29.91 13.93 -9.37
CA THR A 13 28.60 13.57 -8.82
C THR A 13 27.92 12.49 -9.65
N ARG A 14 28.08 12.52 -10.98
CA ARG A 14 27.59 11.45 -11.87
C ARG A 14 28.21 10.10 -11.53
N ALA A 15 29.53 10.03 -11.39
CA ALA A 15 30.23 8.80 -11.03
C ALA A 15 29.85 8.31 -9.63
N ALA A 16 29.82 9.22 -8.64
CA ALA A 16 29.44 8.91 -7.26
C ALA A 16 27.97 8.44 -7.15
N SER A 17 27.06 9.01 -7.94
CA SER A 17 25.64 8.65 -7.95
C SER A 17 25.32 7.41 -8.79
N ALA A 18 26.24 6.95 -9.64
CA ALA A 18 25.97 5.87 -10.59
C ALA A 18 25.42 4.59 -9.95
N PRO A 19 25.93 4.12 -8.79
CA PRO A 19 25.42 2.90 -8.13
C PRO A 19 24.03 3.06 -7.50
N VAL A 20 23.61 4.29 -7.22
CA VAL A 20 22.35 4.60 -6.51
C VAL A 20 21.28 5.20 -7.41
N LYS A 21 21.63 5.56 -8.66
CA LYS A 21 20.79 6.34 -9.57
C LYS A 21 19.40 5.73 -9.83
N TYR A 22 19.31 4.39 -9.82
CA TYR A 22 18.08 3.67 -10.13
C TYR A 22 17.48 2.95 -8.92
N GLN A 23 17.92 3.27 -7.70
CA GLN A 23 17.39 2.58 -6.51
C GLN A 23 15.96 3.02 -6.17
N SER A 24 15.60 4.28 -6.44
CA SER A 24 14.25 4.82 -6.20
C SER A 24 13.63 5.28 -7.51
N ILE A 25 12.51 4.67 -7.90
CA ILE A 25 11.79 5.02 -9.13
C ILE A 25 10.32 5.27 -8.81
N ALA A 26 9.82 6.43 -9.25
CA ALA A 26 8.40 6.70 -9.35
C ALA A 26 8.01 6.82 -10.83
N ALA A 27 7.01 6.05 -11.26
CA ALA A 27 6.43 6.11 -12.58
C ALA A 27 4.95 6.46 -12.50
N HIS A 28 4.58 7.55 -13.19
CA HIS A 28 3.23 8.11 -13.17
C HIS A 28 2.56 8.02 -14.54
N GLY A 29 1.41 7.37 -14.54
CA GLY A 29 0.54 7.20 -15.69
C GLY A 29 1.07 6.20 -16.72
N PRO A 30 0.24 5.90 -17.73
CA PRO A 30 0.50 4.79 -18.64
C PRO A 30 1.82 4.93 -19.40
N ARG A 31 2.11 6.12 -19.92
CA ARG A 31 3.30 6.38 -20.73
C ARG A 31 4.59 6.15 -19.96
N GLN A 32 4.66 6.57 -18.70
CA GLN A 32 5.87 6.40 -17.90
C GLN A 32 6.06 4.93 -17.51
N ILE A 33 4.98 4.23 -17.14
CA ILE A 33 5.03 2.81 -16.81
C ILE A 33 5.50 1.99 -18.03
N THR A 34 4.93 2.23 -19.21
CA THR A 34 5.35 1.56 -20.46
C THR A 34 6.80 1.90 -20.82
N ALA A 35 7.20 3.18 -20.76
CA ALA A 35 8.58 3.57 -21.06
C ALA A 35 9.58 2.95 -20.07
N PHE A 36 9.19 2.85 -18.79
CA PHE A 36 10.00 2.21 -17.76
C PHE A 36 10.13 0.70 -17.99
N HIS A 37 9.03 0.03 -18.36
CA HIS A 37 9.09 -1.38 -18.78
C HIS A 37 10.09 -1.60 -19.92
N GLN A 38 10.02 -0.78 -20.98
CA GLN A 38 10.94 -0.87 -22.12
C GLN A 38 12.40 -0.61 -21.70
N LEU A 39 12.64 0.35 -20.80
CA LEU A 39 13.97 0.59 -20.24
C LEU A 39 14.50 -0.64 -19.49
N LEU A 40 13.67 -1.32 -18.69
CA LEU A 40 14.06 -2.52 -17.96
C LEU A 40 14.40 -3.68 -18.91
N LEU A 41 13.67 -3.85 -20.01
CA LEU A 41 13.97 -4.85 -21.03
C LEU A 41 15.36 -4.64 -21.65
N GLN A 42 15.75 -3.39 -21.88
CA GLN A 42 17.06 -3.02 -22.45
C GLN A 42 18.19 -3.03 -21.41
N THR A 43 17.86 -2.99 -20.12
CA THR A 43 18.83 -2.96 -19.03
C THR A 43 19.23 -4.39 -18.65
N PRO A 44 20.52 -4.76 -18.57
CA PRO A 44 20.95 -6.07 -18.07
C PRO A 44 20.40 -6.38 -16.66
N PRO A 45 20.02 -7.63 -16.34
CA PRO A 45 19.41 -7.97 -15.04
C PRO A 45 20.20 -7.51 -13.81
N HIS A 46 21.52 -7.63 -13.83
CA HIS A 46 22.41 -7.19 -12.73
C HIS A 46 22.49 -5.65 -12.55
N LEU A 47 21.86 -4.88 -13.43
CA LEU A 47 21.74 -3.42 -13.30
C LEU A 47 20.32 -2.99 -12.93
N ARG A 48 19.36 -3.93 -12.81
CA ARG A 48 17.95 -3.67 -12.46
C ARG A 48 17.74 -3.61 -10.93
N HIS A 49 18.72 -3.11 -10.18
CA HIS A 49 18.64 -3.06 -8.72
C HIS A 49 17.81 -1.86 -8.25
N ILE A 50 16.49 -2.04 -8.29
CA ILE A 50 15.50 -1.05 -7.81
C ILE A 50 15.01 -1.51 -6.44
N LYS A 51 15.21 -0.66 -5.43
CA LYS A 51 14.82 -0.90 -4.03
C LYS A 51 13.48 -0.30 -3.68
N TYR A 52 13.17 0.87 -4.23
CA TYR A 52 11.97 1.63 -3.91
C TYR A 52 11.22 1.89 -5.21
N LEU A 53 10.02 1.33 -5.34
CA LEU A 53 9.20 1.46 -6.54
C LEU A 53 7.84 2.05 -6.18
N PHE A 54 7.47 3.12 -6.90
CA PHE A 54 6.14 3.69 -6.88
C PHE A 54 5.55 3.66 -8.30
N LEU A 55 4.43 2.98 -8.45
CA LEU A 55 3.64 2.97 -9.69
C LEU A 55 2.29 3.63 -9.43
N SER A 56 1.90 4.58 -10.26
CA SER A 56 0.57 5.20 -10.16
C SER A 56 -0.06 5.44 -11.51
N THR A 57 -1.39 5.37 -11.57
CA THR A 57 -2.16 5.88 -12.71
C THR A 57 -3.54 6.31 -12.23
N LEU A 58 -3.94 7.52 -12.61
CA LEU A 58 -5.12 8.19 -12.04
C LEU A 58 -6.37 8.02 -12.90
N LEU A 59 -6.17 7.64 -14.17
CA LEU A 59 -7.24 7.54 -15.14
C LEU A 59 -7.35 6.09 -15.59
N PRO A 60 -8.56 5.52 -15.61
CA PRO A 60 -8.79 4.25 -16.26
C PRO A 60 -8.42 4.43 -17.74
N PRO A 61 -7.52 3.60 -18.28
CA PRO A 61 -7.21 3.63 -19.70
C PRO A 61 -8.46 3.22 -20.52
N SER A 62 -8.49 3.56 -21.81
CA SER A 62 -9.39 2.86 -22.74
C SER A 62 -9.04 1.37 -22.73
N SER A 63 -10.01 0.48 -22.98
CA SER A 63 -9.81 -0.98 -22.93
C SER A 63 -8.54 -1.48 -23.64
N GLU A 64 -8.25 -0.99 -24.86
CA GLU A 64 -7.02 -1.36 -25.60
C GLU A 64 -5.72 -0.93 -24.89
N ARG A 65 -5.73 0.22 -24.21
CA ARG A 65 -4.58 0.72 -23.46
C ARG A 65 -4.46 0.04 -22.10
N GLU A 66 -5.54 -0.55 -21.60
CA GLU A 66 -5.58 -1.28 -20.33
C GLU A 66 -4.71 -2.52 -20.38
N GLU A 67 -4.81 -3.30 -21.47
CA GLU A 67 -4.02 -4.53 -21.64
C GLU A 67 -2.51 -4.22 -21.75
N GLN A 68 -2.13 -3.29 -22.62
CA GLN A 68 -0.73 -2.87 -22.79
C GLN A 68 -0.13 -2.33 -21.49
N LEU A 69 -0.93 -1.59 -20.73
CA LEU A 69 -0.50 -1.01 -19.48
C LEU A 69 -0.42 -2.07 -18.36
N SER A 70 -1.36 -3.01 -18.31
CA SER A 70 -1.32 -4.16 -17.41
C SER A 70 -0.10 -5.04 -17.69
N GLU A 71 0.19 -5.31 -18.98
CA GLU A 71 1.39 -6.02 -19.41
C GLU A 71 2.65 -5.27 -18.98
N ALA A 72 2.71 -3.96 -19.21
CA ALA A 72 3.84 -3.15 -18.79
C ALA A 72 4.04 -3.13 -17.27
N GLY A 73 2.96 -2.98 -16.49
CA GLY A 73 3.01 -3.05 -15.03
C GLY A 73 3.52 -4.41 -14.55
N ARG A 74 3.01 -5.51 -15.12
CA ARG A 74 3.46 -6.88 -14.81
C ARG A 74 4.93 -7.09 -15.15
N GLY A 75 5.36 -6.64 -16.32
CA GLY A 75 6.75 -6.72 -16.77
C GLY A 75 7.70 -5.94 -15.87
N VAL A 76 7.31 -4.73 -15.42
CA VAL A 76 8.06 -3.96 -14.41
C VAL A 76 8.17 -4.76 -13.11
N LEU A 77 7.06 -5.26 -12.58
CA LEU A 77 7.03 -5.95 -11.29
C LEU A 77 7.87 -7.22 -11.31
N THR A 78 7.77 -8.04 -12.36
CA THR A 78 8.62 -9.22 -12.56
C THR A 78 10.10 -8.86 -12.66
N ALA A 79 10.45 -7.77 -13.37
CA ALA A 79 11.83 -7.38 -13.57
C ALA A 79 12.52 -6.86 -12.29
N VAL A 80 11.76 -6.40 -11.29
CA VAL A 80 12.30 -5.82 -10.04
C VAL A 80 12.08 -6.70 -8.80
N ALA A 81 11.39 -7.83 -8.95
CA ALA A 81 10.91 -8.63 -7.82
C ALA A 81 12.01 -9.06 -6.83
N GLU A 82 13.18 -9.42 -7.36
CA GLU A 82 14.35 -9.85 -6.58
C GLU A 82 15.02 -8.72 -5.78
N SER A 83 14.75 -7.45 -6.09
CA SER A 83 15.47 -6.32 -5.49
C SER A 83 14.61 -5.33 -4.72
N VAL A 84 13.30 -5.29 -4.97
CA VAL A 84 12.43 -4.27 -4.37
C VAL A 84 12.20 -4.55 -2.88
N GLU A 85 12.38 -3.50 -2.08
CA GLU A 85 12.22 -3.48 -0.62
C GLU A 85 10.92 -2.76 -0.25
N ILE A 86 10.59 -1.65 -0.92
CA ILE A 86 9.36 -0.88 -0.71
C ILE A 86 8.61 -0.73 -2.03
N LEU A 87 7.35 -1.17 -2.06
CA LEU A 87 6.51 -1.16 -3.25
C LEU A 87 5.18 -0.45 -2.98
N TYR A 88 4.92 0.63 -3.70
CA TYR A 88 3.67 1.39 -3.62
C TYR A 88 2.95 1.30 -4.97
N LEU A 89 1.73 0.76 -4.97
CA LEU A 89 0.89 0.50 -6.13
C LEU A 89 -0.41 1.30 -6.03
N ASN A 90 -0.38 2.53 -6.56
CA ASN A 90 -1.57 3.37 -6.69
C ASN A 90 -2.19 3.21 -8.08
N LEU A 91 -2.62 1.97 -8.39
CA LEU A 91 -3.13 1.56 -9.69
C LEU A 91 -4.62 1.17 -9.55
N PRO A 92 -5.46 1.44 -10.56
CA PRO A 92 -6.85 1.00 -10.59
C PRO A 92 -7.03 -0.48 -10.24
N TYR A 93 -8.16 -0.82 -9.63
CA TYR A 93 -8.44 -2.20 -9.20
C TYR A 93 -8.53 -3.18 -10.39
N ASP A 94 -8.99 -2.71 -11.55
CA ASP A 94 -9.13 -3.46 -12.80
C ASP A 94 -7.81 -3.81 -13.49
N PHE A 95 -6.68 -3.30 -12.98
CA PHE A 95 -5.35 -3.45 -13.59
C PHE A 95 -4.78 -4.88 -13.67
N ASN A 96 -5.59 -5.91 -13.42
CA ASN A 96 -5.25 -7.32 -13.51
C ASN A 96 -3.90 -7.67 -12.84
N LEU A 97 -3.54 -6.95 -11.77
CA LEU A 97 -2.39 -7.24 -10.93
C LEU A 97 -2.70 -8.33 -9.91
N TRP A 98 -3.93 -8.85 -9.91
CA TRP A 98 -4.34 -10.05 -9.16
C TRP A 98 -3.49 -11.29 -9.50
N TYR A 99 -2.74 -11.27 -10.62
CA TYR A 99 -1.77 -12.31 -10.98
C TYR A 99 -0.34 -12.07 -10.45
N LEU A 100 -0.14 -11.09 -9.57
CA LEU A 100 1.09 -11.00 -8.78
C LEU A 100 1.47 -12.27 -7.99
N PRO A 101 0.57 -13.21 -7.63
CA PRO A 101 0.94 -14.42 -6.90
C PRO A 101 1.95 -15.32 -7.61
N THR A 102 2.21 -15.15 -8.92
CA THR A 102 3.23 -15.96 -9.60
C THR A 102 4.65 -15.51 -9.32
N THR A 103 4.85 -14.29 -8.84
CA THR A 103 6.18 -13.71 -8.65
C THR A 103 6.43 -13.54 -7.16
N SER A 104 7.43 -14.24 -6.63
CA SER A 104 7.89 -14.01 -5.26
C SER A 104 8.69 -12.71 -5.18
N PHE A 105 8.49 -11.96 -4.11
CA PHE A 105 9.21 -10.74 -3.78
C PHE A 105 10.01 -10.97 -2.49
N PRO A 106 11.16 -11.67 -2.58
CA PRO A 106 11.87 -12.18 -1.40
C PRO A 106 12.42 -11.10 -0.48
N ARG A 107 12.55 -9.85 -0.96
CA ARG A 107 13.10 -8.71 -0.21
C ARG A 107 12.07 -7.65 0.14
N LEU A 108 10.82 -7.82 -0.27
CA LEU A 108 9.79 -6.82 -0.04
C LEU A 108 9.45 -6.78 1.44
N VAL A 109 9.76 -5.65 2.08
CA VAL A 109 9.50 -5.40 3.50
C VAL A 109 8.26 -4.55 3.72
N GLU A 110 7.87 -3.75 2.72
CA GLU A 110 6.77 -2.81 2.82
C GLU A 110 5.98 -2.71 1.51
N LEU A 111 4.67 -2.92 1.61
CA LEU A 111 3.73 -2.87 0.49
C LEU A 111 2.63 -1.84 0.77
N ALA A 112 2.32 -0.99 -0.20
CA ALA A 112 1.06 -0.25 -0.25
C ALA A 112 0.31 -0.61 -1.53
N SER A 113 -0.94 -1.03 -1.44
CA SER A 113 -1.73 -1.47 -2.60
C SER A 113 -3.23 -1.40 -2.36
N HIS A 114 -4.03 -1.34 -3.43
CA HIS A 114 -5.51 -1.36 -3.35
C HIS A 114 -6.13 -2.72 -3.05
N GLY A 115 -5.31 -3.75 -3.03
CA GLY A 115 -5.70 -5.12 -2.78
C GLY A 115 -4.51 -5.86 -2.23
N PHE A 116 -4.78 -6.85 -1.40
CA PHE A 116 -3.73 -7.83 -1.16
C PHE A 116 -3.58 -8.65 -2.45
N PRO A 117 -2.36 -9.10 -2.80
CA PRO A 117 -2.15 -10.16 -3.78
C PRO A 117 -2.72 -11.48 -3.22
N ILE A 118 -4.03 -11.53 -3.06
CA ILE A 118 -4.75 -12.72 -2.62
C ILE A 118 -4.77 -13.63 -3.81
N ASN A 119 -4.16 -14.78 -3.65
CA ASN A 119 -4.22 -15.80 -4.64
C ASN A 119 -5.65 -16.33 -4.70
N ARG A 120 -6.48 -15.73 -5.56
CA ARG A 120 -7.83 -16.23 -5.88
C ARG A 120 -7.80 -17.57 -6.60
N LYS A 121 -6.60 -18.13 -6.89
CA LYS A 121 -6.53 -19.51 -7.33
C LYS A 121 -7.18 -20.38 -6.27
N SER A 122 -7.85 -21.41 -6.77
CA SER A 122 -8.48 -22.42 -5.94
C SER A 122 -7.45 -22.92 -4.91
N PRO A 123 -7.81 -23.12 -3.63
CA PRO A 123 -6.88 -23.63 -2.62
C PRO A 123 -6.13 -24.90 -3.05
N TYR A 124 -6.68 -25.65 -4.01
CA TYR A 124 -6.03 -26.80 -4.64
C TYR A 124 -4.79 -26.47 -5.50
N ASP A 125 -4.69 -25.27 -6.09
CA ASP A 125 -3.54 -24.87 -6.93
C ASP A 125 -2.32 -24.44 -6.08
N LEU A 126 -2.52 -24.14 -4.79
CA LEU A 126 -1.48 -23.71 -3.86
C LEU A 126 -0.75 -24.88 -3.20
N ILE A 127 -1.39 -26.06 -3.12
CA ILE A 127 -0.82 -27.24 -2.47
C ILE A 127 0.41 -27.76 -3.24
N GLU A 128 0.57 -27.41 -4.51
CA GLU A 128 1.73 -27.83 -5.31
C GLU A 128 2.95 -26.90 -5.24
N GLN A 129 2.84 -25.71 -4.63
CA GLN A 129 3.93 -24.73 -4.61
C GLN A 129 4.13 -24.15 -3.22
N ASP A 130 5.16 -24.64 -2.51
CA ASP A 130 5.71 -24.12 -1.23
C ASP A 130 6.31 -22.69 -1.37
N ILE A 131 5.73 -21.85 -2.21
CA ILE A 131 6.23 -20.51 -2.51
C ILE A 131 5.42 -19.53 -1.67
N THR A 132 6.06 -18.99 -0.63
CA THR A 132 5.58 -17.79 0.06
C THR A 132 5.87 -16.57 -0.82
N PRO A 133 4.86 -15.85 -1.33
CA PRO A 133 5.11 -14.76 -2.26
C PRO A 133 5.83 -13.57 -1.59
N PHE A 134 5.60 -13.34 -0.30
CA PHE A 134 6.16 -12.19 0.43
C PHE A 134 6.80 -12.62 1.77
N PRO A 135 7.87 -13.43 1.73
CA PRO A 135 8.42 -14.06 2.94
C PRO A 135 8.96 -13.05 3.96
N GLN A 136 9.35 -11.85 3.52
CA GLN A 136 9.92 -10.79 4.37
C GLN A 136 9.00 -9.58 4.58
N LEU A 137 7.75 -9.65 4.14
CA LEU A 137 6.84 -8.50 4.23
C LEU A 137 6.46 -8.26 5.69
N LEU A 138 6.84 -7.08 6.21
CA LEU A 138 6.60 -6.69 7.60
C LEU A 138 5.43 -5.71 7.71
N ARG A 139 5.25 -4.86 6.71
CA ARG A 139 4.30 -3.75 6.72
C ARG A 139 3.44 -3.75 5.47
N TRP A 140 2.13 -3.67 5.66
CA TRP A 140 1.20 -3.60 4.54
C TRP A 140 0.13 -2.52 4.74
N TYR A 141 0.03 -1.63 3.77
CA TYR A 141 -1.00 -0.61 3.69
C TYR A 141 -2.03 -0.96 2.60
N TYR A 142 -3.22 -1.38 3.03
CA TYR A 142 -4.40 -1.53 2.18
C TYR A 142 -5.01 -0.15 1.89
N MET A 143 -4.85 0.30 0.66
CA MET A 143 -5.30 1.59 0.17
C MET A 143 -6.70 1.47 -0.44
N HIS A 144 -7.74 2.02 0.18
CA HIS A 144 -9.03 2.06 -0.50
C HIS A 144 -9.14 3.31 -1.40
N THR A 145 -9.38 3.13 -2.70
CA THR A 145 -9.68 4.24 -3.62
C THR A 145 -11.17 4.45 -3.78
N ALA A 146 -11.57 5.72 -3.70
CA ALA A 146 -12.95 6.17 -3.82
C ALA A 146 -13.69 5.86 -5.13
N PHE A 147 -12.97 5.53 -6.20
CA PHE A 147 -13.50 5.63 -7.56
C PHE A 147 -13.99 4.30 -8.15
N ILE A 148 -13.73 3.18 -7.48
CA ILE A 148 -14.06 1.85 -8.00
C ILE A 148 -14.66 1.08 -6.83
N HIS A 149 -15.77 0.37 -7.07
CA HIS A 149 -16.32 -0.61 -6.12
C HIS A 149 -15.31 -1.75 -5.96
N ILE A 150 -14.30 -1.51 -5.13
CA ILE A 150 -13.39 -2.54 -4.67
C ILE A 150 -14.21 -3.38 -3.70
N PRO A 151 -14.34 -4.70 -3.92
CA PRO A 151 -14.95 -5.57 -2.93
C PRO A 151 -14.21 -5.37 -1.61
N ALA A 152 -14.98 -5.02 -0.59
CA ALA A 152 -14.49 -4.84 0.75
C ALA A 152 -13.69 -6.07 1.21
N LEU A 153 -12.69 -5.85 2.06
CA LEU A 153 -11.77 -6.88 2.52
C LEU A 153 -12.54 -8.03 3.19
N ASN A 154 -12.56 -9.21 2.57
CA ASN A 154 -13.33 -10.34 3.08
C ASN A 154 -12.65 -10.87 4.37
N PRO A 155 -13.38 -11.32 5.39
CA PRO A 155 -12.78 -12.00 6.54
C PRO A 155 -11.83 -13.15 6.15
N HIS A 156 -12.13 -13.87 5.07
CA HIS A 156 -11.24 -14.90 4.53
C HIS A 156 -9.91 -14.34 4.03
N ASP A 157 -9.94 -13.16 3.41
CA ASP A 157 -8.75 -12.46 2.91
C ASP A 157 -7.77 -12.13 4.04
N LEU A 158 -8.30 -11.72 5.20
CA LEU A 158 -7.52 -11.45 6.40
C LEU A 158 -6.88 -12.71 6.98
N ALA A 159 -7.63 -13.81 6.98
CA ALA A 159 -7.13 -15.09 7.46
C ALA A 159 -5.95 -15.58 6.59
N ASP A 160 -6.00 -15.38 5.27
CA ASP A 160 -4.98 -15.87 4.33
C ASP A 160 -3.67 -15.06 4.31
N ILE A 161 -3.60 -13.95 5.06
CA ILE A 161 -2.39 -13.13 5.18
C ILE A 161 -1.18 -13.96 5.64
N HIS A 162 -1.36 -14.86 6.60
CA HIS A 162 -0.24 -15.65 7.14
C HIS A 162 0.37 -16.61 6.11
N ILE A 163 -0.39 -17.04 5.09
CA ILE A 163 0.07 -17.92 4.01
C ILE A 163 1.01 -17.15 3.09
N THR A 164 0.66 -15.90 2.81
CA THR A 164 1.29 -15.09 1.76
C THR A 164 2.42 -14.21 2.29
N ALA A 165 2.24 -13.69 3.50
CA ALA A 165 3.16 -12.81 4.22
C ALA A 165 3.29 -13.25 5.69
N PRO A 166 3.95 -14.40 5.97
CA PRO A 166 4.04 -14.98 7.31
C PRO A 166 4.75 -14.09 8.33
N MET A 167 5.54 -13.10 7.88
CA MET A 167 6.24 -12.14 8.74
C MET A 167 5.48 -10.81 8.92
N LEU A 168 4.25 -10.70 8.42
CA LEU A 168 3.50 -9.44 8.50
C LEU A 168 3.20 -9.11 9.97
N THR A 169 3.60 -7.91 10.37
CA THR A 169 3.45 -7.42 11.76
C THR A 169 2.61 -6.14 11.84
N HIS A 170 2.61 -5.31 10.79
CA HIS A 170 1.88 -4.04 10.77
C HIS A 170 0.93 -3.99 9.58
N LEU A 171 -0.34 -3.73 9.87
CA LEU A 171 -1.38 -3.55 8.88
C LEU A 171 -1.92 -2.12 8.98
N ARG A 172 -2.06 -1.42 7.86
CA ARG A 172 -2.78 -0.15 7.77
C ARG A 172 -3.93 -0.31 6.81
N LEU A 173 -5.13 0.11 7.21
CA LEU A 173 -6.35 0.00 6.43
C LEU A 173 -6.92 1.41 6.23
N SER A 174 -7.04 1.84 4.98
CA SER A 174 -7.93 2.95 4.61
C SER A 174 -9.28 2.35 4.29
N ILE A 175 -10.32 2.70 5.03
CA ILE A 175 -11.61 2.00 4.96
C ILE A 175 -12.73 2.93 4.51
N ASN A 176 -13.74 2.37 3.85
CA ASN A 176 -14.92 3.11 3.40
C ASN A 176 -16.13 2.85 4.31
N GLU A 177 -17.23 3.55 4.05
CA GLU A 177 -18.47 3.41 4.81
C GLU A 177 -19.26 2.11 4.52
N GLU A 178 -18.93 1.40 3.43
CA GLU A 178 -19.57 0.13 3.04
C GLU A 178 -19.04 -1.06 3.88
N GLU A 179 -17.91 -0.88 4.57
CA GLU A 179 -17.18 -1.90 5.33
C GLU A 179 -17.71 -2.11 6.76
N SER A 180 -19.03 -1.98 6.97
CA SER A 180 -19.65 -2.10 8.31
C SER A 180 -19.36 -3.41 9.06
N TYR A 181 -19.00 -4.47 8.36
CA TYR A 181 -18.63 -5.77 8.92
C TYR A 181 -17.16 -5.90 9.31
N LEU A 182 -16.31 -4.94 8.91
CA LEU A 182 -14.87 -4.97 9.13
C LEU A 182 -14.48 -5.11 10.62
N PRO A 183 -15.12 -4.44 11.59
CA PRO A 183 -14.77 -4.63 13.00
C PRO A 183 -14.89 -6.10 13.43
N SER A 184 -15.97 -6.77 13.01
CA SER A 184 -16.17 -8.20 13.28
C SER A 184 -15.13 -9.07 12.59
N ALA A 185 -14.76 -8.73 11.34
CA ALA A 185 -13.74 -9.44 10.57
C ALA A 185 -12.35 -9.34 11.22
N LEU A 186 -11.94 -8.14 11.63
CA LEU A 186 -10.68 -7.90 12.33
C LEU A 186 -10.63 -8.66 13.65
N LYS A 187 -11.73 -8.65 14.41
CA LYS A 187 -11.82 -9.37 15.68
C LYS A 187 -11.70 -10.90 15.52
N ALA A 188 -12.23 -11.44 14.43
CA ALA A 188 -12.29 -12.89 14.23
C ALA A 188 -11.07 -13.48 13.51
N SER A 189 -10.39 -12.71 12.67
CA SER A 189 -9.50 -13.27 11.63
C SER A 189 -8.09 -12.67 11.58
N LEU A 190 -7.71 -11.80 12.52
CA LEU A 190 -6.35 -11.26 12.56
C LEU A 190 -5.33 -12.33 13.00
N PRO A 191 -4.29 -12.62 12.19
CA PRO A 191 -3.23 -13.53 12.59
C PRO A 191 -2.46 -13.02 13.82
N ASP A 192 -1.94 -13.95 14.63
CA ASP A 192 -1.15 -13.64 15.84
C ASP A 192 0.17 -12.92 15.54
N THR A 193 0.65 -12.98 14.29
CA THR A 193 1.85 -12.27 13.85
C THR A 193 1.63 -10.76 13.79
N ILE A 194 0.37 -10.31 13.64
CA ILE A 194 0.01 -8.90 13.55
C ILE A 194 0.07 -8.27 14.93
N GLN A 195 0.97 -7.31 15.06
CA GLN A 195 1.23 -6.55 16.29
C GLN A 195 0.43 -5.25 16.33
N LEU A 196 0.28 -4.58 15.18
CA LEU A 196 -0.40 -3.29 15.09
C LEU A 196 -1.30 -3.22 13.85
N VAL A 197 -2.52 -2.73 14.05
CA VAL A 197 -3.50 -2.48 12.99
C VAL A 197 -3.94 -1.02 13.06
N TYR A 198 -3.52 -0.22 12.09
CA TYR A 198 -3.96 1.15 11.92
C TYR A 198 -5.21 1.19 11.04
N VAL A 199 -6.29 1.78 11.54
CA VAL A 199 -7.52 1.94 10.76
C VAL A 199 -7.79 3.43 10.57
N LYS A 200 -7.77 3.91 9.33
CA LYS A 200 -8.12 5.30 9.00
C LYS A 200 -9.45 5.32 8.23
N PRO A 201 -10.57 5.65 8.89
CA PRO A 201 -11.86 5.73 8.24
C PRO A 201 -11.94 6.92 7.30
N LYS A 202 -12.66 6.76 6.20
CA LYS A 202 -13.01 7.88 5.33
C LYS A 202 -14.18 8.65 5.91
N ALA A 203 -14.18 9.98 5.80
CA ALA A 203 -15.37 10.76 6.13
C ALA A 203 -16.55 10.34 5.23
N PRO A 204 -17.77 10.28 5.78
CA PRO A 204 -18.91 9.83 5.02
C PRO A 204 -19.22 10.81 3.90
N TYR A 205 -19.61 10.28 2.74
CA TYR A 205 -20.11 11.14 1.68
C TYR A 205 -21.50 11.66 2.06
N ALA A 206 -21.82 12.91 1.67
CA ALA A 206 -23.09 13.56 2.02
C ALA A 206 -24.37 12.79 1.58
N ARG A 207 -24.23 11.77 0.72
CA ARG A 207 -25.34 10.96 0.20
C ARG A 207 -25.57 9.65 0.96
N TRP A 208 -24.70 9.28 1.90
CA TRP A 208 -24.78 7.97 2.55
C TRP A 208 -25.62 7.97 3.82
N PRO A 209 -26.29 6.85 4.15
CA PRO A 209 -27.01 6.72 5.40
C PRO A 209 -26.07 6.92 6.59
N ALA A 210 -26.32 7.97 7.37
CA ALA A 210 -25.55 8.24 8.58
C ALA A 210 -25.60 7.09 9.60
N SER A 211 -26.55 6.16 9.47
CA SER A 211 -26.66 4.96 10.29
C SER A 211 -25.50 3.99 10.10
N ASP A 212 -25.06 3.76 8.87
CA ASP A 212 -24.11 2.69 8.54
C ASP A 212 -22.70 3.12 8.93
N TYR A 213 -22.35 4.37 8.60
CA TYR A 213 -21.13 4.99 9.07
C TYR A 213 -21.05 5.03 10.60
N ARG A 214 -22.16 5.37 11.28
CA ARG A 214 -22.21 5.36 12.74
C ARG A 214 -22.02 3.96 13.32
N ALA A 215 -22.61 2.94 12.69
CA ALA A 215 -22.45 1.56 13.11
C ALA A 215 -20.99 1.09 12.93
N LEU A 216 -20.38 1.40 11.80
CA LEU A 216 -18.96 1.15 11.53
C LEU A 216 -18.06 1.82 12.57
N MET A 217 -18.22 3.14 12.76
CA MET A 217 -17.39 3.91 13.69
C MET A 217 -17.51 3.38 15.12
N ARG A 218 -18.73 3.12 15.60
CA ARG A 218 -18.95 2.52 16.92
C ARG A 218 -18.24 1.17 17.05
N GLY A 219 -18.34 0.30 16.03
CA GLY A 219 -17.67 -1.00 16.06
C GLY A 219 -16.16 -0.89 16.08
N LEU A 220 -15.58 0.10 15.39
CA LEU A 220 -14.13 0.37 15.41
C LEU A 220 -13.67 0.96 16.75
N GLU A 221 -14.46 1.85 17.34
CA GLU A 221 -14.21 2.42 18.68
C GLU A 221 -14.22 1.32 19.74
N GLU A 222 -15.27 0.49 19.78
CA GLU A 222 -15.38 -0.66 20.68
C GLU A 222 -14.20 -1.64 20.49
N LEU A 223 -13.79 -1.90 19.25
CA LEU A 223 -12.65 -2.77 18.96
C LEU A 223 -11.31 -2.14 19.38
N ASN A 224 -11.13 -0.83 19.18
CA ASN A 224 -9.95 -0.09 19.61
C ASN A 224 -9.81 -0.07 21.15
N GLU A 225 -10.92 -0.03 21.88
CA GLU A 225 -10.93 -0.15 23.34
C GLU A 225 -10.62 -1.58 23.81
N ALA A 226 -11.11 -2.59 23.09
CA ALA A 226 -11.00 -3.99 23.48
C ALA A 226 -9.68 -4.67 23.05
N ASP A 227 -9.06 -4.23 21.96
CA ASP A 227 -7.84 -4.82 21.39
C ASP A 227 -6.74 -3.77 21.28
N SER A 228 -5.71 -3.89 22.13
CA SER A 228 -4.58 -2.95 22.17
C SER A 228 -3.73 -2.92 20.90
N ARG A 229 -3.90 -3.90 20.00
CA ARG A 229 -3.22 -3.92 18.69
C ARG A 229 -3.85 -2.93 17.73
N LEU A 230 -5.13 -2.61 17.90
CA LEU A 230 -5.83 -1.70 17.01
C LEU A 230 -5.58 -0.24 17.41
N VAL A 231 -5.29 0.58 16.40
CA VAL A 231 -5.11 2.02 16.52
C VAL A 231 -6.04 2.70 15.53
N LEU A 232 -7.16 3.21 16.04
CA LEU A 232 -8.10 4.00 15.27
C LEU A 232 -7.53 5.41 15.03
N LEU A 233 -7.30 5.74 13.76
CA LEU A 233 -6.81 7.04 13.31
C LEU A 233 -7.99 8.00 13.05
N PRO A 234 -7.77 9.32 13.11
CA PRO A 234 -8.82 10.27 12.77
C PRO A 234 -9.23 10.12 11.31
N ALA A 235 -10.54 10.31 11.05
CA ALA A 235 -11.08 10.16 9.72
C ALA A 235 -10.44 11.15 8.72
N TYR A 236 -10.31 10.75 7.46
CA TYR A 236 -9.86 11.64 6.38
C TYR A 236 -10.75 12.89 6.32
N THR A 237 -10.14 14.08 6.27
CA THR A 237 -10.91 15.29 6.00
C THR A 237 -11.42 15.28 4.54
N THR A 238 -12.53 15.97 4.27
CA THR A 238 -13.10 16.06 2.90
C THR A 238 -12.14 16.70 1.89
N HIS A 239 -11.10 17.38 2.35
CA HIS A 239 -10.06 18.02 1.55
C HIS A 239 -8.85 17.11 1.30
N GLU A 240 -8.68 16.03 2.07
CA GLU A 240 -7.66 15.03 1.85
C GLU A 240 -8.07 14.13 0.69
N ASN A 241 -7.52 14.40 -0.49
CA ASN A 241 -7.60 13.44 -1.58
C ASN A 241 -6.54 12.34 -1.32
N PRO A 242 -6.96 11.10 -0.99
CA PRO A 242 -6.03 10.03 -0.62
C PRO A 242 -4.97 9.80 -1.70
N MET A 243 -5.33 10.04 -2.96
CA MET A 243 -4.49 9.82 -4.13
C MET A 243 -3.21 10.67 -4.13
N TYR A 244 -3.24 11.88 -3.58
CA TYR A 244 -2.05 12.72 -3.46
C TYR A 244 -1.22 12.40 -2.21
N LEU A 245 -1.85 11.87 -1.16
CA LEU A 245 -1.16 11.49 0.07
C LEU A 245 -0.20 10.33 -0.17
N VAL A 246 -0.58 9.33 -0.98
CA VAL A 246 0.25 8.14 -1.23
C VAL A 246 1.63 8.50 -1.81
N LEU A 247 1.71 9.50 -2.70
CA LEU A 247 3.00 9.94 -3.25
C LEU A 247 3.84 10.65 -2.17
N GLY A 248 3.24 11.55 -1.39
CA GLY A 248 3.94 12.23 -0.30
C GLY A 248 4.44 11.27 0.77
N ASP A 249 3.62 10.28 1.13
CA ASP A 249 3.97 9.20 2.06
C ASP A 249 5.16 8.39 1.53
N TRP A 250 5.16 8.04 0.24
CA TRP A 250 6.27 7.33 -0.39
C TRP A 250 7.55 8.18 -0.41
N GLU A 251 7.46 9.47 -0.77
CA GLU A 251 8.60 10.39 -0.80
C GLU A 251 9.21 10.59 0.59
N GLU A 252 8.38 10.78 1.62
CA GLU A 252 8.84 10.85 3.00
C GLU A 252 9.53 9.53 3.40
N ARG A 253 8.93 8.39 3.05
CA ARG A 253 9.45 7.06 3.39
C ARG A 253 10.83 6.80 2.80
N ILE A 254 11.04 7.07 1.51
CA ILE A 254 12.35 6.88 0.86
C ILE A 254 13.38 7.92 1.31
N SER A 255 12.94 9.02 1.92
CA SER A 255 13.80 10.03 2.53
C SER A 255 14.19 9.69 3.97
N GLY A 256 13.82 8.51 4.46
CA GLY A 256 14.14 8.02 5.81
C GLY A 256 13.10 8.40 6.87
N GLY A 257 11.97 9.00 6.49
CA GLY A 257 10.83 9.21 7.38
C GLY A 257 9.94 7.97 7.50
N ASP A 258 8.83 8.13 8.22
CA ASP A 258 7.87 7.05 8.46
C ASP A 258 6.81 6.94 7.34
N GLY A 259 6.65 7.98 6.53
CA GLY A 259 5.60 8.06 5.50
C GLY A 259 4.21 7.82 6.10
N CYS A 260 3.44 6.94 5.47
CA CYS A 260 2.11 6.55 5.96
C CYS A 260 2.14 5.75 7.28
N TRP A 261 3.28 5.52 7.91
CA TRP A 261 3.34 4.88 9.23
C TRP A 261 3.51 5.89 10.37
N SER A 262 3.61 7.17 10.03
CA SER A 262 3.80 8.22 11.02
C SER A 262 2.59 8.35 11.93
N LEU A 263 2.84 8.37 13.25
CA LEU A 263 1.82 8.62 14.27
C LEU A 263 1.55 10.11 14.52
N ARG A 264 2.08 11.01 13.68
CA ARG A 264 1.84 12.46 13.79
C ARG A 264 0.34 12.80 13.72
N GLU A 265 -0.43 11.98 13.00
CA GLU A 265 -1.88 12.13 12.88
C GLU A 265 -2.65 11.49 14.05
N ARG A 266 -1.98 10.79 14.97
CA ARG A 266 -2.68 10.19 16.11
C ARG A 266 -3.35 11.32 16.87
N ILE A 267 -4.67 11.19 17.04
CA ILE A 267 -5.48 12.12 17.83
C ILE A 267 -4.70 12.35 19.12
N LEU A 268 -4.38 13.62 19.39
CA LEU A 268 -3.87 14.08 20.68
C LEU A 268 -4.95 13.79 21.73
N ALA A 269 -5.11 12.52 22.11
CA ALA A 269 -6.06 12.09 23.12
C ALA A 269 -5.65 12.60 24.52
N ASP A 270 -4.42 13.12 24.67
CA ASP A 270 -3.86 13.54 25.95
C ASP A 270 -3.72 15.05 26.16
N SER A 271 -4.00 15.92 25.17
CA SER A 271 -3.84 17.37 25.36
C SER A 271 -5.12 18.14 25.69
N SER A 272 -6.22 17.44 25.98
CA SER A 272 -7.49 18.05 26.43
C SER A 272 -7.81 17.80 27.90
N VAL A 273 -6.84 17.43 28.74
CA VAL A 273 -7.00 17.61 30.19
C VAL A 273 -6.93 19.11 30.48
N PRO A 274 -8.04 19.79 30.84
CA PRO A 274 -7.97 21.18 31.26
C PRO A 274 -7.06 21.24 32.49
N ALA A 275 -6.07 22.13 32.45
CA ALA A 275 -5.28 22.45 33.63
C ALA A 275 -6.25 22.77 34.78
N PRO A 276 -6.07 22.19 35.99
CA PRO A 276 -6.96 22.49 37.11
C PRO A 276 -6.93 24.00 37.35
N ASP A 277 -8.12 24.61 37.29
CA ASP A 277 -8.31 26.02 37.62
C ASP A 277 -7.65 26.29 38.98
N SER A 278 -6.56 27.06 38.94
CA SER A 278 -5.92 27.58 40.13
C SER A 278 -6.81 28.70 40.68
N LYS A 279 -7.66 28.34 41.64
CA LYS A 279 -8.27 29.28 42.59
C LYS A 279 -7.41 29.40 43.84
#